data_AF-A0A7Y5IWB0-F1
#
_entry.id   AF-A0A7Y5IWB0-F1
#
_cell.length_a   1.000
_cell.length_b   1.000
_cell.length_c   1.000
_cell.angle_alpha   90.00
_cell.angle_beta   90.00
_cell.angle_gamma   90.00
#
_symmetry.space_group_name_H-M   'P 1'
#
loop_
_entity.id
_entity.type
_entity.pdbx_description
1 polymer ?
#
loop_
_entity_poly.entity_id
_entity_poly.type
_entity_poly.pdbx_seq_one_letter_code
_entity_poly.pdbx_strand_id
1 'polypeptide(L)'
;MSPFEMVVIGVVALLVLGPKGLPEMGRQVGRWMKMFREAADEMRRGLYFEEDYRPYTPPRKIEPPAPAVATSTTETTDSGPAAVEQPSAAVQEPEPVAATKEPTIPRYETDGED
;
A
#
# COMPACT_ATOMS: atom_id res chain seq x y z
N MET A 1 2.63 -36.58 -2.97
CA MET A 1 3.80 -36.36 -2.10
C MET A 1 3.70 -37.32 -0.93
N SER A 2 4.65 -38.23 -0.87
CA SER A 2 4.74 -39.22 0.20
C SER A 2 5.35 -38.56 1.44
N PRO A 3 4.90 -38.85 2.68
CA PRO A 3 5.47 -38.27 3.89
C PRO A 3 7.00 -38.44 3.99
N PHE A 4 7.54 -39.52 3.42
CA PHE A 4 8.97 -39.78 3.35
C PHE A 4 9.74 -38.74 2.50
N GLU A 5 9.18 -38.27 1.39
CA GLU A 5 9.81 -37.26 0.52
C GLU A 5 10.00 -35.94 1.26
N MET A 6 9.01 -35.53 2.08
CA MET A 6 9.09 -34.33 2.91
C MET A 6 10.20 -34.42 3.96
N VAL A 7 10.37 -35.60 4.57
CA VAL A 7 11.44 -35.83 5.54
C VAL A 7 12.82 -35.74 4.87
N VAL A 8 13.00 -36.34 3.69
CA VAL A 8 14.27 -36.27 2.95
C VAL A 8 14.63 -34.84 2.60
N ILE A 9 13.68 -34.07 2.05
CA ILE A 9 13.91 -32.65 1.73
C ILE A 9 14.22 -31.84 2.99
N GLY A 10 13.51 -32.10 4.10
CA GLY A 10 13.79 -31.53 5.39
C GLY A 10 15.24 -31.78 5.81
N VAL A 11 15.69 -33.04 5.82
CA VAL A 11 17.07 -33.40 6.20
C VAL A 11 18.11 -32.70 5.32
N VAL A 12 17.91 -32.65 3.99
CA VAL A 12 18.82 -31.93 3.08
C VAL A 12 18.84 -30.43 3.41
N ALA A 13 17.69 -29.81 3.65
CA ALA A 13 17.61 -28.41 4.06
C ALA A 13 18.32 -28.15 5.41
N LEU A 14 18.18 -29.07 6.37
CA LEU A 14 18.90 -29.01 7.65
C LEU A 14 20.42 -29.17 7.48
N LEU A 15 20.90 -29.89 6.47
CA LEU A 15 22.34 -30.01 6.21
C LEU A 15 22.91 -28.73 5.58
N VAL A 16 22.16 -28.09 4.68
CA VAL A 16 22.58 -26.85 4.00
C VAL A 16 22.51 -25.65 4.95
N LEU A 17 21.37 -25.46 5.62
CA LEU A 17 21.13 -24.31 6.50
C LEU A 17 21.59 -24.56 7.94
N GLY A 18 21.74 -25.83 8.34
CA GLY A 18 22.03 -26.26 9.70
C GLY A 18 20.77 -26.53 10.55
N PRO A 19 20.82 -27.47 11.51
CA PRO A 19 19.68 -27.79 12.39
C PRO A 19 19.23 -26.61 13.27
N LYS A 20 20.12 -25.64 13.48
CA LYS A 20 19.82 -24.39 14.21
C LYS A 20 19.29 -23.28 13.30
N GLY A 21 19.59 -23.30 12.01
CA GLY A 21 19.23 -22.22 11.09
C GLY A 21 17.74 -22.18 10.75
N LEU A 22 17.10 -23.34 10.56
CA LEU A 22 15.63 -23.42 10.37
C LEU A 22 14.81 -22.80 11.53
N PRO A 23 15.03 -23.17 12.80
CA PRO A 23 14.29 -22.57 13.91
C PRO A 23 14.65 -21.09 14.11
N GLU A 24 15.89 -20.70 13.85
CA GLU A 24 16.32 -19.30 13.97
C GLU A 24 15.66 -18.38 12.92
N MET A 25 15.62 -18.80 11.65
CA MET A 25 14.87 -18.10 10.59
C MET A 25 13.36 -18.17 10.83
N GLY A 26 12.83 -19.31 11.28
CA GLY A 26 11.41 -19.46 11.59
C GLY A 26 10.93 -18.46 12.66
N ARG A 27 11.76 -18.18 13.68
CA ARG A 27 11.45 -17.15 14.70
C ARG A 27 11.44 -15.74 14.13
N GLN A 28 12.30 -15.44 13.16
CA GLN A 28 12.35 -14.12 12.50
C GLN A 28 11.16 -13.94 11.57
N VAL A 29 10.91 -14.91 10.69
CA VAL A 29 9.75 -14.94 9.78
C VAL A 29 8.44 -14.90 10.56
N GLY A 30 8.34 -15.64 11.67
CA GLY A 30 7.14 -15.66 12.50
C GLY A 30 6.78 -14.29 13.09
N ARG A 31 7.80 -13.49 13.49
CA ARG A 31 7.56 -12.10 13.94
C ARG A 31 7.04 -11.22 12.80
N TRP A 32 7.64 -11.32 11.62
CA TRP A 32 7.18 -10.57 10.45
C TRP A 32 5.76 -10.99 10.02
N MET A 33 5.47 -12.29 10.03
CA MET A 33 4.15 -12.83 9.70
C MET A 33 3.07 -12.35 10.69
N LYS A 34 3.41 -12.22 11.98
CA LYS A 34 2.51 -11.64 12.98
C LYS A 34 2.19 -10.18 12.64
N MET A 35 3.20 -9.37 12.34
CA MET A 35 3.01 -7.96 11.94
C MET A 35 2.22 -7.83 10.64
N PHE A 36 2.53 -8.67 9.65
CA PHE A 36 1.80 -8.71 8.39
C PHE A 36 0.34 -9.09 8.60
N ARG A 37 0.05 -10.05 9.50
CA ARG A 37 -1.31 -10.46 9.83
C ARG A 37 -2.09 -9.35 10.53
N GLU A 38 -1.48 -8.65 11.48
CA GLU A 38 -2.09 -7.49 12.13
C GLU A 38 -2.38 -6.36 11.13
N ALA A 39 -1.44 -6.05 10.24
CA ALA A 39 -1.65 -5.07 9.17
C ALA A 39 -2.73 -5.53 8.17
N ALA A 40 -2.73 -6.81 7.80
CA ALA A 40 -3.75 -7.38 6.92
C ALA A 40 -5.13 -7.38 7.58
N ASP A 41 -5.22 -7.60 8.88
CA ASP A 41 -6.46 -7.52 9.65
C ASP A 41 -6.98 -6.08 9.70
N GLU A 42 -6.11 -5.07 9.79
CA GLU A 42 -6.49 -3.66 9.70
C GLU A 42 -7.00 -3.28 8.31
N MET A 43 -6.33 -3.74 7.24
CA MET A 43 -6.82 -3.56 5.87
C MET A 43 -8.18 -4.22 5.66
N ARG A 44 -8.36 -5.46 6.15
CA ARG A 44 -9.63 -6.18 6.11
C ARG A 44 -10.72 -5.39 6.84
N ARG A 45 -10.44 -4.92 8.05
CA ARG A 45 -11.34 -4.08 8.83
C ARG A 45 -11.78 -2.83 8.08
N GLY A 46 -10.84 -2.09 7.48
CA GLY A 46 -11.16 -0.92 6.66
C GLY A 46 -12.14 -1.24 5.53
N LEU A 47 -12.00 -2.39 4.87
CA LEU A 47 -12.92 -2.83 3.81
C LEU A 47 -14.30 -3.26 4.35
N TYR A 48 -14.36 -3.91 5.52
CA TYR A 48 -15.64 -4.32 6.13
C TYR A 48 -16.41 -3.15 6.75
N PHE A 49 -15.72 -2.14 7.30
CA PHE A 49 -16.38 -0.96 7.87
C PHE A 49 -17.04 -0.08 6.81
N GLU A 50 -16.51 -0.07 5.57
CA GLU A 50 -17.13 0.64 4.44
C GLU A 50 -18.45 -0.03 3.98
N GLU A 51 -18.60 -1.35 4.16
CA GLU A 51 -19.85 -2.07 3.82
C GLU A 51 -20.91 -1.99 4.94
N ASP A 52 -20.52 -1.96 6.21
CA ASP A 52 -21.47 -1.93 7.35
C ASP A 52 -21.99 -0.52 7.70
N TYR A 53 -21.36 0.56 7.20
CA TYR A 53 -21.83 1.92 7.40
C TYR A 53 -22.90 2.35 6.37
N ARG A 54 -23.95 1.53 6.20
CA ARG A 54 -25.24 2.07 5.74
C ARG A 54 -25.95 2.64 6.97
N PRO A 55 -26.03 3.98 7.12
CA PRO A 55 -26.86 4.55 8.18
C PRO A 55 -28.28 3.99 8.02
N TYR A 56 -28.75 3.27 9.04
CA TYR A 56 -30.12 2.78 9.11
C TYR A 56 -31.06 3.99 8.95
N THR A 57 -31.62 4.13 7.75
CA THR A 57 -32.65 5.12 7.49
C THR A 57 -33.96 4.44 7.86
N PRO A 58 -34.60 4.79 8.99
CA PRO A 58 -35.89 4.21 9.31
C PRO A 58 -36.84 4.51 8.13
N PRO A 59 -37.62 3.54 7.64
CA PRO A 59 -38.55 3.78 6.56
C PRO A 59 -39.48 4.92 6.99
N ARG A 60 -39.43 6.06 6.29
CA ARG A 60 -40.41 7.14 6.48
C ARG A 60 -41.78 6.52 6.28
N LYS A 61 -42.57 6.50 7.35
CA LYS A 61 -43.98 6.15 7.28
C LYS A 61 -44.62 7.17 6.35
N ILE A 62 -45.04 6.73 5.17
CA ILE A 62 -45.70 7.58 4.18
C ILE A 62 -47.09 7.86 4.74
N GLU A 63 -47.25 9.01 5.39
CA GLU A 63 -48.58 9.56 5.60
C GLU A 63 -49.10 10.06 4.25
N PRO A 64 -50.35 9.73 3.88
CA PRO A 64 -50.94 10.17 2.62
C PRO A 64 -50.89 11.70 2.49
N PRO A 65 -50.53 12.26 1.33
CA PRO A 65 -50.47 13.70 1.14
C PRO A 65 -51.88 14.31 1.30
N ALA A 66 -52.02 15.21 2.28
CA ALA A 66 -53.15 16.14 2.32
C ALA A 66 -52.98 17.22 1.23
N PRO A 67 -54.06 17.63 0.53
CA PRO A 67 -53.95 18.46 -0.66
C PRO A 67 -53.85 19.96 -0.37
N ALA A 68 -53.16 20.66 -1.29
CA ALA A 68 -53.04 22.11 -1.51
C ALA A 68 -52.21 22.88 -0.46
N VAL A 69 -51.37 23.87 -0.79
CA VAL A 69 -51.58 25.01 -1.69
C VAL A 69 -50.23 25.51 -2.26
N ALA A 70 -50.27 26.01 -3.50
CA ALA A 70 -49.15 26.60 -4.23
C ALA A 70 -48.63 27.92 -3.63
N THR A 71 -47.30 28.07 -3.52
CA THR A 71 -46.44 29.26 -3.72
C THR A 71 -45.05 28.87 -3.21
N SER A 72 -43.96 28.93 -3.96
CA SER A 72 -43.38 30.16 -4.50
C SER A 72 -42.54 29.91 -5.75
N THR A 73 -42.79 30.74 -6.74
CA THR A 73 -41.82 31.20 -7.73
C THR A 73 -40.72 32.00 -7.02
N THR A 74 -39.47 31.69 -7.30
CA THR A 74 -38.31 32.61 -7.30
C THR A 74 -37.28 31.94 -8.20
N GLU A 75 -37.33 32.26 -9.50
CA GLU A 75 -36.29 33.08 -10.17
C GLU A 75 -34.91 32.40 -10.12
N THR A 76 -34.49 31.72 -11.19
CA THR A 76 -33.81 32.32 -12.36
C THR A 76 -32.50 32.99 -11.98
N THR A 77 -31.42 32.33 -12.38
CA THR A 77 -30.16 32.93 -12.85
C THR A 77 -29.40 33.77 -11.85
N ASP A 78 -28.18 33.35 -11.51
CA ASP A 78 -27.04 34.09 -12.03
C ASP A 78 -25.72 33.31 -11.96
N SER A 79 -25.13 33.17 -13.14
CA SER A 79 -23.71 33.27 -13.43
C SER A 79 -22.69 32.62 -12.49
N GLY A 80 -22.06 31.58 -13.02
CA GLY A 80 -20.61 31.44 -12.84
C GLY A 80 -19.89 32.70 -13.37
N PRO A 81 -18.62 32.88 -12.99
CA PRO A 81 -17.63 32.54 -13.99
C PRO A 81 -16.40 31.84 -13.41
N ALA A 82 -15.73 31.11 -14.30
CA ALA A 82 -14.28 31.07 -14.53
C ALA A 82 -13.36 31.14 -13.28
N ALA A 83 -12.34 30.30 -13.12
CA ALA A 83 -11.37 30.00 -14.15
C ALA A 83 -10.29 29.04 -13.58
N VAL A 84 -9.77 28.19 -14.47
CA VAL A 84 -8.43 27.57 -14.49
C VAL A 84 -8.00 26.66 -13.34
N GLU A 85 -8.07 25.36 -13.57
CA GLU A 85 -6.88 24.49 -13.41
C GLU A 85 -6.85 23.48 -14.56
N GLN A 86 -6.12 23.87 -15.62
CA GLN A 86 -5.76 22.99 -16.71
C GLN A 86 -4.45 22.29 -16.33
N PRO A 87 -4.41 20.95 -16.24
CA PRO A 87 -3.16 20.23 -16.05
C PRO A 87 -2.37 20.27 -17.36
N SER A 88 -1.29 21.04 -17.40
CA SER A 88 -0.38 21.04 -18.55
C SER A 88 0.43 19.75 -18.55
N ALA A 89 0.11 18.88 -19.48
CA ALA A 89 0.86 17.69 -19.82
C ALA A 89 2.15 18.03 -20.61
N ALA A 90 3.05 17.05 -20.60
CA ALA A 90 4.13 16.77 -21.54
C ALA A 90 5.48 17.49 -21.31
N VAL A 91 6.46 16.73 -20.81
CA VAL A 91 7.57 16.24 -21.64
C VAL A 91 7.88 14.79 -21.24
N GLN A 92 7.59 13.86 -22.14
CA GLN A 92 8.30 12.58 -22.24
C GLN A 92 9.64 12.86 -22.92
N GLU A 93 10.75 12.39 -22.35
CA GLU A 93 11.88 11.88 -23.15
C GLU A 93 12.77 10.95 -22.29
N PRO A 94 12.98 9.68 -22.69
CA PRO A 94 13.91 8.76 -22.03
C PRO A 94 15.28 8.84 -22.72
N GLU A 95 16.31 9.30 -22.02
CA GLU A 95 17.70 9.30 -22.51
C GLU A 95 18.58 8.39 -21.63
N PRO A 96 19.17 7.31 -22.20
CA PRO A 96 19.92 6.30 -21.45
C PRO A 96 21.44 6.47 -21.59
N VAL A 97 22.15 7.06 -20.62
CA VAL A 97 23.60 6.83 -20.49
C VAL A 97 24.08 7.06 -19.04
N ALA A 98 24.09 6.01 -18.22
CA ALA A 98 24.81 6.04 -16.94
C ALA A 98 26.31 5.84 -17.22
N ALA A 99 27.03 6.96 -17.29
CA ALA A 99 28.48 7.02 -17.35
C ALA A 99 29.11 6.40 -16.09
N THR A 100 29.98 5.41 -16.29
CA THR A 100 30.93 4.86 -15.32
C THR A 100 31.90 5.95 -14.83
N LYS A 101 31.85 6.27 -13.53
CA LYS A 101 32.87 6.97 -12.70
C LYS A 101 32.60 6.50 -11.26
N GLU A 102 33.48 5.95 -10.43
CA GLU A 102 34.93 6.02 -10.21
C GLU A 102 35.33 4.84 -9.28
N PRO A 103 36.58 4.37 -9.33
CA PRO A 103 37.28 3.95 -8.11
C PRO A 103 38.54 4.81 -7.93
N THR A 104 38.46 5.84 -7.09
CA THR A 104 39.63 6.65 -6.72
C THR A 104 40.25 6.05 -5.45
N ILE A 105 41.27 5.21 -5.65
CA ILE A 105 42.15 4.65 -4.61
C ILE A 105 43.09 5.74 -4.07
N PRO A 106 43.06 6.09 -2.77
CA PRO A 106 44.06 7.00 -2.20
C PRO A 106 45.42 6.29 -2.10
N ARG A 107 46.44 6.93 -2.69
CA ARG A 107 47.85 6.50 -2.69
C ARG A 107 48.52 6.90 -1.37
N TYR A 108 49.36 5.99 -0.87
CA TYR A 108 50.03 5.95 0.44
C TYR A 108 51.10 7.03 0.69
N GLU A 109 51.34 7.22 1.99
CA GLU A 109 52.37 7.96 2.74
C GLU A 109 53.68 8.34 2.02
N THR A 110 54.09 9.58 2.26
CA THR A 110 55.50 10.00 2.28
C THR A 110 55.72 10.86 3.53
N ASP A 111 55.98 10.21 4.66
CA ASP A 111 56.64 10.85 5.81
C ASP A 111 58.15 10.81 5.56
N GLY A 112 58.80 11.96 5.57
CA GLY A 112 60.25 12.08 5.44
C GLY A 112 60.68 13.43 4.92
N GLU A 113 60.71 14.43 5.79
CA GLU A 113 61.53 15.63 5.58
C GLU A 113 62.19 16.05 6.91
N ASP A 114 63.52 16.17 6.84
CA ASP A 114 64.55 16.56 7.83
C ASP A 114 64.96 15.61 8.98
#